data_AF-A0A930IW88-F1
#
_entry.id   AF-A0A930IW88-F1
#
_cell.length_a   1.000
_cell.length_b   1.000
_cell.length_c   1.000
_cell.angle_alpha   90.00
_cell.angle_beta   90.00
_cell.angle_gamma   90.00
#
_symmetry.space_group_name_H-M   'P 1'
#
loop_
_entity.id
_entity.type
_entity.pdbx_description
1 polymer ?
#
loop_
_entity_poly.entity_id
_entity_poly.type
_entity_poly.pdbx_seq_one_letter_code
_entity_poly.pdbx_strand_id
1 'polypeptide(L)'
;MQIVNLKIKMSRFGICSTDSPKSKAIYVPIAFISYKGNKPTKKEVYLQAPSLSNKNAFKACVIGLNFFVVQFNNDNCIYDLEGRFRSNLSVEQFGTPVDIFNDTLCCLKGNIVSCFKEDGTLVNRKELSEDELLKFGWKTKR
;
A
#
# COMPACT_ATOMS: atom_id res chain seq x y z
N MET A 1 7.99 -5.72 -16.84
CA MET A 1 8.95 -5.11 -15.89
C MET A 1 8.62 -5.65 -14.52
N GLN A 2 9.59 -6.09 -13.72
CA GLN A 2 9.35 -6.61 -12.37
C GLN A 2 9.91 -5.63 -11.34
N ILE A 3 9.13 -5.26 -10.32
CA ILE A 3 9.64 -4.44 -9.20
C ILE A 3 10.51 -5.34 -8.30
N VAL A 4 11.73 -4.87 -8.01
CA VAL A 4 12.66 -5.56 -7.09
C VAL A 4 12.74 -4.85 -5.75
N ASN A 5 12.54 -3.54 -5.75
CA ASN A 5 12.56 -2.74 -4.52
C ASN A 5 11.56 -1.58 -4.65
N LEU A 6 10.80 -1.36 -3.58
CA LEU A 6 9.90 -0.24 -3.42
C LEU A 6 10.21 0.44 -2.09
N LYS A 7 10.54 1.72 -2.13
CA LYS A 7 10.70 2.52 -0.92
C LYS A 7 9.71 3.68 -0.94
N ILE A 8 8.92 3.80 0.12
CA ILE A 8 8.00 4.92 0.31
C ILE A 8 8.65 5.94 1.24
N LYS A 9 8.63 7.22 0.85
CA LYS A 9 9.01 8.35 1.71
C LYS A 9 7.86 9.35 1.78
N MET A 10 7.75 10.07 2.89
CA MET A 10 6.81 11.17 3.05
C MET A 10 7.55 12.50 2.87
N SER A 11 7.21 13.23 1.81
CA SER A 11 7.69 14.60 1.60
C SER A 11 6.77 15.60 2.29
N ARG A 12 7.33 16.58 2.98
CA ARG A 12 6.58 17.59 3.71
C ARG A 12 6.46 18.86 2.86
N PHE A 13 5.24 19.29 2.60
CA PHE A 13 4.93 20.55 1.94
C PHE A 13 4.28 21.50 2.94
N GLY A 14 4.82 22.72 3.06
CA GLY A 14 4.17 23.78 3.82
C GLY A 14 3.13 24.47 2.94
N ILE A 15 1.89 24.52 3.40
CA ILE A 15 0.85 25.33 2.77
C ILE A 15 0.59 26.54 3.66
N CYS A 16 0.86 27.71 3.10
CA CYS A 16 0.46 28.99 3.64
C CYS A 16 -0.70 29.50 2.79
N SER A 17 -1.85 29.74 3.43
CA SER A 17 -2.95 30.49 2.81
C SER A 17 -2.97 31.89 3.41
N THR A 18 -3.29 32.89 2.59
CA THR A 18 -3.49 34.28 3.02
C THR A 18 -4.60 34.39 4.08
N ASP A 19 -5.59 33.49 4.04
CA ASP A 19 -6.76 33.53 4.91
C ASP A 19 -6.58 32.75 6.22
N SER A 20 -5.50 31.96 6.32
CA SER A 20 -5.16 31.25 7.54
C SER A 20 -3.63 31.22 7.72
N PRO A 21 -3.05 32.12 8.53
CA PRO A 21 -1.59 32.24 8.68
C PRO A 21 -0.95 31.05 9.41
N LYS A 22 -1.74 30.12 9.95
CA LYS A 22 -1.22 28.87 10.50
C LYS A 22 -0.76 27.97 9.35
N SER A 23 0.56 27.84 9.19
CA SER A 23 1.13 26.92 8.20
C SER A 23 0.60 25.51 8.45
N LYS A 24 -0.12 24.94 7.49
CA LYS A 24 -0.50 23.53 7.52
C LYS A 24 0.56 22.75 6.77
N ALA A 25 1.08 21.70 7.37
CA ALA A 25 1.95 20.77 6.68
C ALA A 25 1.09 19.69 6.01
N ILE A 26 1.28 19.48 4.71
CA ILE A 26 0.77 18.30 4.01
C ILE A 26 1.93 17.36 3.77
N TYR A 27 1.67 16.07 3.90
CA TYR A 27 2.63 15.03 3.59
C TYR A 27 2.22 14.33 2.29
N VAL A 28 3.12 14.28 1.32
CA VAL A 28 2.87 13.61 0.03
C VAL A 28 3.76 12.36 -0.05
N PRO A 29 3.18 11.18 -0.29
CA PRO A 29 3.98 9.97 -0.43
C PRO A 29 4.70 9.94 -1.78
N ILE A 30 5.98 9.60 -1.74
CA ILE A 30 6.84 9.41 -2.90
C ILE A 30 7.29 7.96 -2.92
N ALA A 31 7.04 7.27 -4.03
CA ALA A 31 7.53 5.93 -4.31
C ALA A 31 8.84 6.00 -5.11
N PHE A 32 9.87 5.37 -4.56
CA PHE A 32 11.12 5.08 -5.25
C PHE A 32 11.09 3.62 -5.68
N ILE A 33 10.84 3.40 -6.97
CA ILE A 33 10.63 2.07 -7.56
C ILE A 33 11.89 1.67 -8.30
N SER A 34 12.42 0.48 -8.01
CA SER A 34 13.53 -0.13 -8.74
C SER A 34 13.05 -1.36 -9.49
N TYR A 35 13.34 -1.44 -10.79
CA TYR A 35 12.93 -2.55 -11.64
C TYR A 35 14.10 -3.50 -11.95
N LYS A 36 13.75 -4.76 -12.15
CA LYS A 36 14.67 -5.79 -12.65
C LYS A 36 15.01 -5.52 -14.12
N GLY A 37 16.29 -5.55 -14.44
CA GLY A 37 16.81 -5.42 -15.80
C GLY A 37 18.33 -5.49 -15.82
N ASN A 38 18.94 -5.54 -17.00
CA ASN A 38 20.41 -5.57 -17.15
C ASN A 38 21.09 -4.32 -16.57
N LYS A 39 20.35 -3.19 -16.51
CA LYS A 39 20.72 -1.99 -15.75
C LYS A 39 19.55 -1.64 -14.83
N PRO A 40 19.76 -1.50 -13.50
CA PRO A 40 18.70 -1.11 -12.57
C PRO A 40 18.12 0.24 -12.97
N THR A 41 16.85 0.26 -13.37
CA THR A 41 16.14 1.51 -13.66
C THR A 41 15.43 1.94 -12.38
N LYS A 42 15.61 3.19 -11.97
CA LYS A 42 14.95 3.79 -10.81
C LYS A 42 13.93 4.81 -11.29
N LYS A 43 12.74 4.79 -10.70
CA LYS A 43 11.67 5.77 -10.94
C LYS A 43 11.25 6.40 -9.63
N GLU A 44 11.06 7.71 -9.65
CA GLU A 44 10.45 8.46 -8.56
C GLU A 44 9.03 8.85 -8.98
N VAL A 45 8.04 8.54 -8.14
CA VAL A 45 6.63 8.82 -8.43
C VAL A 45 5.96 9.41 -7.21
N TYR A 46 5.30 10.55 -7.38
CA TYR A 46 4.37 11.08 -6.39
C TYR A 46 3.10 10.25 -6.41
N LEU A 47 2.85 9.51 -5.34
CA LEU A 47 1.67 8.66 -5.25
C LEU A 47 0.46 9.53 -4.93
N GLN A 48 -0.60 9.36 -5.70
CA GLN A 48 -1.92 9.87 -5.34
C GLN A 48 -2.38 9.09 -4.11
N ALA A 49 -2.41 9.75 -2.96
CA ALA A 49 -2.93 9.22 -1.71
C ALA A 49 -4.05 10.15 -1.22
N PRO A 50 -4.97 9.67 -0.36
CA PRO A 50 -5.88 10.53 0.39
C PRO A 50 -5.08 11.65 1.07
N SER A 51 -5.63 12.85 1.20
CA SER A 51 -4.92 14.00 1.80
C SER A 51 -4.28 13.64 3.16
N LEU A 52 -2.94 13.47 3.19
CA LEU A 52 -2.24 13.05 4.40
C LEU A 52 -1.80 14.29 5.21
N SER A 53 -2.45 14.49 6.35
CA SER A 53 -2.04 15.48 7.35
C SER A 53 -0.93 14.99 8.27
N ASN A 54 -0.53 13.72 8.18
CA ASN A 54 0.37 13.05 9.12
C ASN A 54 1.51 12.30 8.42
N LYS A 55 2.76 12.56 8.83
CA LYS A 55 3.96 11.86 8.34
C LYS A 55 3.96 10.36 8.64
N ASN A 56 3.25 9.92 9.67
CA ASN A 56 3.17 8.52 10.10
C ASN A 56 2.02 7.76 9.41
N ALA A 57 1.47 8.32 8.33
CA ALA A 57 0.37 7.71 7.60
C ALA A 57 0.77 6.40 6.90
N PHE A 58 2.01 6.29 6.41
CA PHE A 58 2.50 5.03 5.84
C PHE A 58 2.60 3.95 6.91
N LYS A 59 1.98 2.80 6.67
CA LYS A 59 1.96 1.66 7.58
C LYS A 59 2.68 0.43 7.03
N ALA A 60 2.42 0.10 5.76
CA ALA A 60 2.96 -1.11 5.14
C ALA A 60 2.98 -0.96 3.61
N CYS A 61 3.76 -1.82 2.94
CA CYS A 61 3.66 -2.02 1.50
C CYS A 61 3.91 -3.49 1.15
N VAL A 62 3.24 -3.96 0.10
CA VAL A 62 3.47 -5.28 -0.51
C VAL A 62 3.66 -5.10 -2.01
N ILE A 63 4.53 -5.91 -2.61
CA ILE A 63 4.94 -5.80 -4.00
C ILE A 63 4.52 -7.07 -4.73
N GLY A 64 3.71 -6.93 -5.78
CA GLY A 64 3.33 -8.00 -6.68
C GLY A 64 4.13 -7.96 -7.98
N LEU A 65 3.77 -8.84 -8.90
CA LEU A 65 4.40 -8.89 -10.22
C LEU A 65 3.96 -7.71 -11.11
N ASN A 66 2.66 -7.39 -11.07
CA ASN A 66 2.00 -6.42 -11.96
C ASN A 66 1.47 -5.17 -11.26
N PHE A 67 1.47 -5.13 -9.94
CA PHE A 67 1.02 -3.98 -9.15
C PHE A 67 1.67 -4.02 -7.77
N PHE A 68 1.54 -2.92 -7.02
CA PHE A 68 1.95 -2.87 -5.62
C PHE A 68 0.89 -2.15 -4.79
N VAL A 69 0.89 -2.41 -3.49
CA VAL A 69 -0.08 -1.84 -2.56
C VAL A 69 0.65 -1.13 -1.45
N VAL A 70 0.16 0.06 -1.12
CA VAL A 70 0.67 0.87 -0.01
C VAL A 70 -0.47 1.15 0.95
N GLN A 71 -0.27 0.80 2.22
CA GLN A 71 -1.22 1.12 3.27
C GLN A 71 -0.94 2.51 3.84
N PHE A 72 -1.91 3.41 3.69
CA PHE A 72 -1.92 4.74 4.30
C PHE A 72 -3.09 4.86 5.28
N ASN A 73 -2.80 5.00 6.58
CA ASN A 73 -3.80 5.04 7.64
C ASN A 73 -4.82 3.89 7.53
N ASN A 74 -6.03 4.20 7.05
CA ASN A 74 -7.17 3.31 6.96
C ASN A 74 -7.44 2.83 5.52
N ASP A 75 -6.54 3.12 4.58
CA ASP A 75 -6.69 2.75 3.17
C ASP A 75 -5.52 1.91 2.67
N ASN A 76 -5.83 0.80 1.99
CA ASN A 76 -4.90 0.04 1.18
C ASN A 76 -5.00 0.55 -0.26
N CYS A 77 -4.06 1.37 -0.69
CA CYS A 77 -4.07 1.98 -2.03
C CYS A 77 -3.31 1.09 -3.01
N ILE A 78 -3.97 0.74 -4.12
CA ILE A 78 -3.44 -0.12 -5.18
C ILE A 78 -2.89 0.76 -6.31
N TYR A 79 -1.66 0.46 -6.73
CA TYR A 79 -0.98 1.16 -7.81
C TYR A 79 -0.45 0.17 -8.84
N ASP A 80 -0.53 0.53 -10.12
CA ASP A 80 0.15 -0.24 -11.15
C ASP A 80 1.68 -0.09 -11.06
N LEU A 81 2.41 -0.82 -11.91
CA LEU A 81 3.87 -0.75 -11.96
C LEU A 81 4.42 0.64 -12.21
N GLU A 82 3.66 1.53 -12.84
CA GLU A 82 4.09 2.90 -13.09
C GLU A 82 3.84 3.84 -11.91
N GLY A 83 3.18 3.36 -10.85
CA GLY A 83 2.78 4.14 -9.68
C GLY A 83 1.49 4.92 -9.88
N ARG A 84 0.67 4.57 -10.88
CA ARG A 84 -0.63 5.21 -11.10
C ARG A 84 -1.68 4.54 -10.21
N PHE A 85 -2.51 5.36 -9.57
CA PHE A 85 -3.58 4.90 -8.69
C PHE A 85 -4.62 4.08 -9.48
N ARG A 86 -5.05 2.95 -8.91
CA ARG A 86 -6.07 2.07 -9.49
C ARG A 86 -7.33 2.03 -8.63
N SER A 87 -7.16 1.78 -7.33
CA SER A 87 -8.26 1.73 -6.38
C SER A 87 -7.73 1.80 -4.94
N ASN A 88 -8.64 1.93 -3.97
CA ASN A 88 -8.34 1.78 -2.56
C ASN A 88 -9.34 0.83 -1.89
N LEU A 89 -8.87 0.14 -0.86
CA LEU A 89 -9.67 -0.76 -0.04
C LEU A 89 -9.61 -0.30 1.41
N SER A 90 -10.75 -0.32 2.10
CA SER A 90 -10.81 0.05 3.52
C SER A 90 -10.08 -0.99 4.38
N VAL A 91 -9.09 -0.54 5.15
CA VAL A 91 -8.41 -1.34 6.19
C VAL A 91 -9.40 -1.73 7.28
N GLU A 92 -10.35 -0.86 7.61
CA GLU A 92 -11.38 -1.20 8.59
C GLU A 92 -12.23 -2.37 8.10
N GLN A 93 -12.54 -2.44 6.81
CA GLN A 93 -13.36 -3.52 6.26
C GLN A 93 -12.57 -4.80 5.99
N PHE A 94 -11.35 -4.69 5.44
CA PHE A 94 -10.60 -5.81 4.87
C PHE A 94 -9.24 -6.07 5.53
N GLY A 95 -8.81 -5.20 6.44
CA GLY A 95 -7.59 -5.35 7.21
C GLY A 95 -6.33 -4.92 6.46
N THR A 96 -5.20 -5.46 6.87
CA THR A 96 -3.86 -5.05 6.40
C THR A 96 -3.40 -5.95 5.25
N PRO A 97 -2.75 -5.42 4.21
CA PRO A 97 -2.16 -6.22 3.15
C PRO A 97 -1.04 -7.10 3.72
N VAL A 98 -1.11 -8.40 3.45
CA VAL A 98 -0.13 -9.38 3.92
C VAL A 98 0.79 -9.86 2.80
N ASP A 99 0.24 -10.10 1.60
CA ASP A 99 1.00 -10.59 0.46
C ASP A 99 0.26 -10.34 -0.88
N ILE A 100 0.97 -10.49 -1.99
CA ILE A 100 0.40 -10.58 -3.35
C ILE A 100 0.85 -11.90 -3.98
N PHE A 101 -0.08 -12.85 -4.13
CA PHE A 101 0.18 -14.15 -4.73
C PHE A 101 -0.56 -14.30 -6.04
N ASN A 102 0.13 -14.68 -7.12
CA ASN A 102 -0.45 -14.84 -8.47
C ASN A 102 -1.33 -13.65 -8.88
N ASP A 103 -0.80 -12.44 -8.78
CA ASP A 103 -1.51 -11.18 -9.10
C ASP A 103 -2.80 -10.96 -8.30
N THR A 104 -2.89 -11.58 -7.12
CA THR A 104 -4.02 -11.42 -6.20
C THR A 104 -3.50 -10.87 -4.87
N LEU A 105 -3.96 -9.68 -4.50
CA LEU A 105 -3.70 -9.06 -3.21
C LEU A 105 -4.46 -9.80 -2.12
N CYS A 106 -3.77 -10.21 -1.06
CA CYS A 106 -4.38 -10.75 0.15
C CYS A 106 -4.34 -9.72 1.27
N CYS A 107 -5.50 -9.37 1.82
CA CYS A 107 -5.65 -8.58 3.03
C CYS A 107 -6.19 -9.46 4.16
N LEU A 108 -5.67 -9.25 5.38
CA LEU A 108 -6.06 -10.02 6.55
C LEU A 108 -6.68 -9.12 7.61
N LYS A 109 -7.90 -9.46 8.06
CA LYS A 109 -8.60 -8.84 9.18
C LYS A 109 -8.98 -9.91 10.21
N GLY A 110 -8.27 -9.93 11.33
CA GLY A 110 -8.41 -11.02 12.30
C GLY A 110 -8.04 -12.34 11.64
N ASN A 111 -8.98 -13.28 11.61
CA ASN A 111 -8.84 -14.58 10.94
C ASN A 111 -9.41 -14.61 9.51
N ILE A 112 -9.91 -13.50 8.97
CA ILE A 112 -10.54 -13.47 7.64
C ILE A 112 -9.53 -12.93 6.62
N VAL A 113 -9.21 -13.76 5.62
CA VAL A 113 -8.46 -13.33 4.43
C VAL A 113 -9.44 -12.90 3.33
N SER A 114 -9.20 -11.73 2.75
CA SER A 114 -9.92 -11.20 1.59
C SER A 114 -8.92 -10.98 0.46
N CYS A 115 -9.24 -11.50 -0.72
CA CYS A 115 -8.36 -11.53 -1.87
C CYS A 115 -8.92 -10.64 -2.98
N PHE A 116 -8.08 -9.81 -3.59
CA PHE A 116 -8.47 -8.81 -4.57
C PHE A 116 -7.59 -8.85 -5.81
N LYS A 117 -8.16 -8.54 -6.97
CA LYS A 117 -7.40 -8.23 -8.19
C LYS A 117 -6.77 -6.84 -8.09
N GLU A 118 -5.91 -6.52 -9.06
CA GLU A 118 -5.23 -5.21 -9.19
C GLU A 118 -6.16 -4.00 -9.34
N ASP A 119 -7.41 -4.22 -9.76
CA ASP A 119 -8.44 -3.20 -9.85
C ASP A 119 -9.21 -3.01 -8.52
N GLY A 120 -8.95 -3.84 -7.51
CA GLY A 120 -9.67 -3.85 -6.24
C GLY A 120 -10.93 -4.72 -6.23
N THR A 121 -11.19 -5.51 -7.27
CA THR A 121 -12.31 -6.45 -7.31
C THR A 121 -12.06 -7.62 -6.35
N LEU A 122 -12.99 -7.85 -5.42
CA LEU A 122 -12.96 -8.99 -4.48
C LEU A 122 -13.16 -10.30 -5.26
N VAL A 123 -12.22 -11.24 -5.13
CA VAL A 123 -12.28 -12.55 -5.80
C VAL A 123 -12.48 -13.71 -4.85
N ASN A 124 -12.02 -13.59 -3.62
CA ASN A 124 -12.18 -14.64 -2.62
C ASN A 124 -12.24 -14.03 -1.22
N ARG A 125 -12.99 -14.67 -0.33
CA ARG A 125 -13.03 -14.32 1.08
C ARG A 125 -13.20 -15.59 1.89
N LYS A 126 -12.27 -15.85 2.79
CA LYS A 126 -12.23 -17.08 3.57
C LYS A 126 -11.87 -16.78 5.02
N GLU A 127 -12.53 -17.46 5.95
CA GLU A 127 -12.10 -17.54 7.34
C GLU A 127 -11.04 -18.63 7.47
N LEU A 128 -9.89 -18.27 8.03
CA LEU A 128 -8.73 -19.14 8.19
C LEU A 128 -8.81 -19.86 9.54
N SER A 129 -8.41 -21.13 9.54
CA SER A 129 -8.12 -21.83 10.80
C SER A 129 -6.82 -21.31 11.45
N GLU A 130 -6.60 -21.64 12.72
CA GLU A 130 -5.36 -21.26 13.43
C GLU A 130 -4.10 -21.77 12.71
N ASP A 131 -4.14 -23.00 12.19
CA ASP A 131 -3.04 -23.60 11.43
C ASP A 131 -2.75 -22.84 10.12
N GLU A 132 -3.79 -22.32 9.47
CA GLU A 132 -3.64 -21.53 8.25
C GLU A 132 -3.09 -20.13 8.57
N LEU A 133 -3.49 -19.52 9.68
CA LEU A 133 -2.97 -18.22 10.12
C LEU A 133 -1.45 -18.25 10.36
N LEU A 134 -0.93 -19.34 10.92
CA LEU A 134 0.51 -19.54 11.09
C LEU A 134 1.27 -19.52 9.75
N LYS A 135 0.67 -20.04 8.68
CA LYS A 135 1.27 -20.08 7.33
C LYS A 135 1.31 -18.70 6.66
N PHE A 136 0.40 -17.79 7.00
CA PHE A 136 0.39 -16.40 6.53
C PHE A 136 1.47 -15.52 7.20
N GLY A 137 2.40 -16.11 7.96
CA GLY A 137 3.51 -15.38 8.58
C GLY A 137 3.08 -14.51 9.76
N TRP A 138 1.88 -14.73 10.31
CA TRP A 138 1.41 -14.08 11.53
C TRP A 138 2.17 -14.66 12.72
N LYS A 139 3.37 -14.13 12.96
CA LYS A 139 3.97 -14.18 14.29
C LYS A 139 3.11 -13.30 15.18
N THR A 140 2.18 -13.90 15.91
CA THR A 140 1.62 -13.30 17.11
C THR A 140 2.79 -12.79 17.94
N LYS A 141 2.98 -11.47 17.98
CA LYS A 141 3.71 -10.86 19.10
C LYS A 141 2.85 -11.14 20.33
N ARG A 142 3.18 -12.22 21.02
CA ARG A 142 2.83 -12.40 22.44
C ARG A 142 3.62 -11.37 23.25
#